data_AF-A0A5B7JMT6-F1
#
_entry.id   AF-A0A5B7JMT6-F1
#
_cell.length_a   1.000
_cell.length_b   1.000
_cell.length_c   1.000
_cell.angle_alpha   90.00
_cell.angle_beta   90.00
_cell.angle_gamma   90.00
#
_symmetry.space_group_name_H-M   'P 1'
#
loop_
_entity.id
_entity.type
_entity.pdbx_description
1 polymer ?
#
loop_
_entity_poly.entity_id
_entity_poly.type
_entity_poly.pdbx_seq_one_letter_code
_entity_poly.pdbx_strand_id
1 'polypeptide(L)' 'MLQQSTWIGLNDLEDPGNYTWDDCTEFIYSNWGENEPNNFYSIGGFLTASEDCVEMREQFGYQWNDKRCSTKNA' A
#
# COMPACT_ATOMS: atom_id res chain seq x y z
N MET A 1 11.73 -7.02 -16.41
CA MET A 1 10.49 -6.33 -15.98
C MET A 1 9.79 -7.25 -14.99
N LEU A 2 9.19 -6.71 -13.94
CA LEU A 2 8.33 -7.51 -13.06
C LEU A 2 7.19 -8.10 -13.91
N GLN A 3 6.68 -9.27 -13.52
CA GLN A 3 5.58 -9.94 -14.24
C GLN A 3 4.34 -10.09 -13.37
N GLN A 4 4.36 -9.48 -12.18
CA GLN A 4 3.30 -9.58 -11.18
C GLN A 4 3.35 -8.40 -10.21
N SER A 5 2.22 -8.14 -9.56
CA SER A 5 2.16 -7.16 -8.47
C SER A 5 3.14 -7.52 -7.37
N THR A 6 3.89 -6.54 -6.90
CA THR A 6 5.05 -6.77 -6.03
C THR A 6 4.98 -5.85 -4.83
N TRP A 7 5.24 -6.41 -3.65
CA TRP A 7 5.36 -5.64 -2.41
C TRP A 7 6.56 -4.70 -2.46
N ILE A 8 6.40 -3.52 -1.88
CA ILE A 8 7.48 -2.58 -1.61
C ILE A 8 7.54 -2.30 -0.11
N GLY A 9 8.63 -1.68 0.36
CA GLY A 9 8.87 -1.42 1.78
C GLY A 9 8.01 -0.33 2.43
N LEU A 10 7.23 0.41 1.64
CA LEU A 10 6.39 1.51 2.13
C LEU A 10 5.19 0.95 2.91
N ASN A 11 4.94 1.50 4.10
CA ASN A 11 3.87 1.08 5.01
C ASN A 11 3.49 2.19 6.00
N ASP A 12 2.32 2.13 6.61
CA ASP A 12 1.88 3.03 7.71
C ASP A 12 1.55 2.25 8.99
N LEU A 13 2.24 1.13 9.23
CA LEU A 13 2.01 0.21 10.35
C LEU A 13 2.20 0.85 11.73
N GLU A 14 3.12 1.81 11.85
CA GLU A 14 3.43 2.47 13.13
C GLU A 14 2.54 3.68 13.42
N ASP A 15 2.13 4.41 12.38
CA ASP A 15 1.37 5.65 12.48
C ASP A 15 0.36 5.73 11.33
N PRO A 16 -0.90 5.30 11.55
CA PRO A 16 -1.90 5.19 10.49
C PRO A 16 -2.10 6.49 9.70
N GLY A 17 -2.00 6.42 8.38
CA GLY A 17 -2.05 7.56 7.46
C GLY A 17 -0.70 8.26 7.23
N ASN A 18 0.34 7.90 7.99
CA ASN A 18 1.71 8.42 7.82
C ASN A 18 2.64 7.31 7.31
N TYR A 19 2.76 7.22 5.99
CA TYR A 19 3.59 6.20 5.34
C TYR A 19 5.10 6.44 5.52
N THR A 20 5.82 5.37 5.81
CA THR A 20 7.29 5.33 5.98
C THR A 20 7.89 4.12 5.28
N TRP A 21 9.14 4.23 4.86
CA TRP A 21 9.91 3.10 4.34
C TRP A 21 10.48 2.27 5.48
N ASP A 22 10.42 0.94 5.35
CA ASP A 22 11.01 -0.01 6.30
C ASP A 22 12.54 0.11 6.44
N ASP A 23 13.21 0.67 5.43
CA ASP A 23 14.65 0.95 5.42
C ASP A 23 15.01 2.33 6.02
N CYS A 24 14.04 3.04 6.59
CA CYS A 24 14.17 4.37 7.18
C CYS A 24 14.60 5.48 6.21
N THR A 25 14.52 5.25 4.89
CA THR A 25 14.74 6.31 3.91
C THR A 25 13.59 7.33 3.94
N GLU A 26 13.89 8.57 3.56
CA GLU A 26 12.90 9.66 3.58
C GLU A 26 11.82 9.45 2.52
N PHE A 27 10.55 9.58 2.90
CA PHE A 27 9.42 9.43 1.98
C PHE A 27 9.19 10.71 1.16
N ILE A 28 9.99 10.88 0.11
CA ILE A 28 9.99 12.09 -0.75
C ILE A 28 9.26 11.94 -2.09
N TYR A 29 8.80 10.74 -2.42
CA TYR A 29 8.18 10.44 -3.70
C TYR A 29 7.03 9.48 -3.52
N SER A 30 5.90 9.77 -4.18
CA SER A 30 4.74 8.87 -4.22
C SER A 30 4.28 8.59 -5.65
N ASN A 31 3.87 7.36 -5.93
CA ASN A 31 3.24 6.95 -7.20
C ASN A 31 1.91 6.23 -6.96
N TRP A 32 1.07 6.79 -6.08
CA TRP A 32 -0.26 6.24 -5.78
C TRP A 32 -1.10 6.06 -7.05
N GLY A 33 -1.83 4.95 -7.09
CA GLY A 33 -2.87 4.73 -8.08
C GLY A 33 -4.02 5.71 -7.89
N GLU A 34 -4.90 5.76 -8.89
CA GLU A 34 -6.11 6.57 -8.79
C GLU A 34 -6.95 6.13 -7.57
N ASN A 35 -7.29 7.09 -6.71
CA ASN A 35 -7.99 6.93 -5.44
C ASN A 35 -7.22 6.21 -4.30
N GLU A 36 -5.95 5.87 -4.48
CA GLU A 36 -5.11 5.30 -3.41
C GLU A 36 -4.33 6.38 -2.64
N PRO A 37 -3.96 6.14 -1.37
CA PRO A 37 -4.38 5.02 -0.54
C PRO A 37 -5.83 5.18 -0.06
N ASN A 38 -6.61 4.10 -0.03
CA ASN A 38 -8.06 4.16 0.21
C ASN A 38 -8.53 3.41 1.46
N ASN A 39 -7.67 2.60 2.06
CA ASN A 39 -7.99 1.74 3.20
C ASN A 39 -9.32 0.99 3.02
N PHE A 40 -9.47 0.27 1.90
CA PHE A 40 -10.74 -0.21 1.35
C PHE A 40 -11.55 -1.07 2.34
N TYR A 41 -10.88 -1.69 3.32
CA TYR A 41 -11.48 -2.58 4.32
C TYR A 41 -12.16 -1.88 5.53
N SER A 42 -12.79 -0.73 5.27
CA SER A 42 -13.74 -0.13 6.21
C SER A 42 -15.17 -0.65 5.94
N ILE A 43 -15.76 -1.38 6.90
CA ILE A 43 -17.17 -1.78 6.84
C ILE A 43 -17.99 -0.73 7.58
N GLY A 44 -18.80 0.03 6.86
CA GLY A 44 -19.74 1.00 7.46
C GLY A 44 -19.05 2.15 8.22
N GLY A 45 -17.85 2.56 7.81
CA GLY A 45 -17.06 3.59 8.49
C GLY A 45 -16.32 3.11 9.74
N PHE A 46 -16.37 1.81 10.06
CA PHE A 46 -15.53 1.18 11.07
C PHE A 46 -14.38 0.42 10.40
N LEU A 47 -13.15 0.69 10.85
CA LEU A 47 -11.95 -0.03 10.43
C LEU A 47 -12.02 -1.47 10.93
N THR A 48 -12.32 -2.41 10.04
CA THR A 48 -12.40 -3.85 10.39
C THR A 48 -11.15 -4.62 9.99
N ALA A 49 -10.43 -4.11 9.00
CA ALA A 49 -9.06 -4.45 8.68
C ALA A 49 -8.45 -3.22 7.99
N SER A 50 -7.18 -2.95 8.25
CA SER A 50 -6.44 -1.85 7.65
C SER A 50 -5.53 -2.36 6.54
N GLU A 51 -5.29 -1.51 5.54
CA GLU A 51 -4.46 -1.81 4.39
C GLU A 51 -3.07 -1.19 4.51
N ASP A 52 -2.30 -1.64 5.50
CA ASP A 52 -1.12 -0.87 5.92
C ASP A 52 0.16 -1.11 5.10
N CYS A 53 0.15 -2.03 4.13
CA CYS A 53 1.32 -2.37 3.31
C CYS A 53 1.12 -1.94 1.87
N VAL A 54 2.18 -1.57 1.15
CA VAL A 54 2.03 -1.06 -0.22
C VAL A 54 2.51 -2.06 -1.26
N GLU A 55 1.68 -2.31 -2.28
CA GLU A 55 2.05 -3.05 -3.48
C GLU A 55 2.13 -2.14 -4.72
N MET A 56 3.05 -2.46 -5.63
CA MET A 56 3.00 -1.98 -7.01
C MET A 56 2.11 -2.91 -7.83
N ARG A 57 1.07 -2.37 -8.48
CA ARG A 57 0.13 -3.17 -9.27
C ARG A 57 0.54 -3.20 -10.75
N GLU A 58 0.87 -4.38 -11.28
CA GLU A 58 1.35 -4.54 -12.67
C GLU A 58 0.33 -4.07 -13.71
N GLN A 59 -0.95 -4.45 -13.53
CA GLN A 59 -2.07 -4.04 -14.39
C GLN A 59 -2.36 -2.52 -14.42
N PHE A 60 -1.80 -1.75 -13.48
CA PHE A 60 -1.93 -0.29 -13.39
C PHE A 60 -0.61 0.43 -13.64
N GLY A 61 0.28 -0.16 -14.45
CA GLY A 61 1.56 0.45 -14.78
C GLY A 61 2.47 0.66 -13.56
N TYR A 62 2.38 -0.23 -12.57
CA TYR A 62 3.13 -0.18 -11.31
C TYR A 62 2.81 1.01 -10.41
N GLN A 63 1.64 1.61 -10.56
CA GLN A 63 1.09 2.50 -9.54
C GLN A 63 0.78 1.74 -8.26
N TRP A 64 0.83 2.47 -7.15
CA TRP A 64 0.83 1.91 -5.81
C TRP A 64 -0.59 1.78 -5.27
N ASN A 65 -0.77 0.77 -4.42
CA ASN A 65 -2.02 0.47 -3.74
C ASN A 65 -1.69 0.05 -2.31
N ASP A 66 -2.34 0.68 -1.35
CA ASP A 66 -2.33 0.23 0.03
C ASP A 66 -3.17 -1.05 0.13
N LYS A 67 -2.63 -2.08 0.77
CA LYS A 67 -3.21 -3.41 0.80
C LYS A 67 -2.95 -4.07 2.12
N ARG A 68 -3.88 -4.91 2.55
CA ARG A 68 -3.71 -5.71 3.75
C ARG A 68 -2.43 -6.57 3.65
N CYS A 69 -1.50 -6.35 4.58
CA CYS A 69 -0.18 -7.00 4.64
C CYS A 69 -0.22 -8.54 4.62
N SER A 70 -1.27 -9.14 5.18
CA SER A 70 -1.43 -10.60 5.21
C SER A 70 -1.86 -11.21 3.87
N THR A 71 -2.18 -10.38 2.87
CA THR A 71 -2.57 -10.85 1.54
C THR A 71 -1.35 -11.37 0.80
N LYS A 72 -1.49 -12.49 0.10
CA LYS A 72 -0.45 -12.97 -0.80
C LYS A 72 -0.63 -12.32 -2.17
N ASN A 73 0.41 -11.69 -2.70
CA ASN A 73 0.42 -11.30 -4.11
C ASN A 73 0.49 -12.57 -4.97
N ALA A 74 -0.43 -12.68 -5.92
CA ALA A 74 -0.49 -13.79 -6.87
C ALA A 74 0.63 -13.68 -7.91
#